data_AF-A0A938DV25-F1
#
_entry.id   AF-A0A938DV25-F1
#
_cell.length_a   1.000
_cell.length_b   1.000
_cell.length_c   1.000
_cell.angle_alpha   90.00
_cell.angle_beta   90.00
_cell.angle_gamma   90.00
#
_symmetry.space_group_name_H-M   'P 1'
#
loop_
_entity.id
_entity.type
_entity.pdbx_description
1 polymer ?
#
loop_
_entity_poly.entity_id
_entity_poly.type
_entity_poly.pdbx_seq_one_letter_code
_entity_poly.pdbx_strand_id
1 'polypeptide(L)'
;MSSNRALGAVSVIALVLGLGLMVVPALLRDGICGITGCADQVPDIAVTRTSPEELAVLVPPATAADVSSIRLLQGGNSGSQEWVVERVGPSQLDAVVVGSQPDGFRTATPLVVPVDEGPWVVEVRFACTTASLPFAPQSIDVGQVRSWQGVTEGGSFSQLARTSERCAVERSSAERVLFFGGATLATFGAVLGIVVALRRPPRDPEDPGDWAPTAEQVAAQGTAQGMGKGS
;
A
#
# COMPACT_ATOMS: atom_id res chain seq x y z
N MET A 1 47.16 -3.17 -6.00
CA MET A 1 46.13 -2.13 -5.75
C MET A 1 44.88 -2.21 -6.65
N SER A 2 44.96 -2.77 -7.87
CA SER A 2 43.80 -2.89 -8.79
C SER A 2 42.66 -3.79 -8.26
N SER A 3 42.98 -4.94 -7.66
CA SER A 3 41.99 -5.96 -7.24
C SER A 3 41.02 -5.47 -6.14
N ASN A 4 41.50 -4.68 -5.17
CA ASN A 4 40.66 -4.19 -4.07
C ASN A 4 39.66 -3.10 -4.49
N ARG A 5 39.99 -2.30 -5.53
CA ARG A 5 39.04 -1.33 -6.11
C ARG A 5 37.95 -2.05 -6.92
N ALA A 6 38.32 -3.08 -7.68
CA ALA A 6 37.37 -3.91 -8.40
C ALA A 6 36.39 -4.63 -7.44
N LEU A 7 36.91 -5.22 -6.36
CA LEU A 7 36.09 -5.89 -5.34
C LEU A 7 35.12 -4.93 -4.61
N GLY A 8 35.54 -3.70 -4.34
CA GLY A 8 34.67 -2.67 -3.75
C GLY A 8 33.58 -2.17 -4.71
N ALA A 9 33.88 -2.06 -6.01
CA ALA A 9 32.85 -1.72 -7.01
C ALA A 9 31.82 -2.85 -7.13
N VAL A 10 32.27 -4.11 -7.14
CA VAL A 10 31.40 -5.29 -7.20
C VAL A 10 30.48 -5.37 -5.97
N SER A 11 30.95 -5.04 -4.77
CA SER A 11 30.11 -5.05 -3.57
C SER A 11 29.00 -3.99 -3.61
N VAL A 12 29.31 -2.77 -4.06
CA VAL A 12 28.33 -1.68 -4.21
C VAL A 12 27.31 -2.04 -5.28
N ILE A 13 27.75 -2.56 -6.43
CA ILE A 13 26.86 -2.98 -7.52
C ILE A 13 25.93 -4.10 -7.06
N ALA A 14 26.45 -5.12 -6.37
CA ALA A 14 25.64 -6.22 -5.83
C ALA A 14 24.61 -5.75 -4.80
N LEU A 15 24.98 -4.79 -3.93
CA LEU A 15 24.05 -4.24 -2.94
C LEU A 15 22.94 -3.41 -3.60
N VAL A 16 23.29 -2.52 -4.53
CA VAL A 16 22.32 -1.67 -5.25
C VAL A 16 21.39 -2.53 -6.10
N LEU A 17 21.90 -3.53 -6.82
CA LEU A 17 21.08 -4.46 -7.58
C LEU A 17 20.18 -5.30 -6.67
N GLY A 18 20.69 -5.79 -5.53
CA GLY A 18 19.91 -6.62 -4.62
C GLY A 18 18.74 -5.85 -4.01
N LEU A 19 18.99 -4.60 -3.62
CA LEU A 19 17.98 -3.69 -3.08
C LEU A 19 16.98 -3.26 -4.16
N GLY A 20 17.46 -2.99 -5.37
CA GLY A 20 16.62 -2.72 -6.54
C GLY A 20 15.69 -3.89 -6.87
N LEU A 21 16.20 -5.12 -6.90
CA LEU A 21 15.39 -6.32 -7.17
C LEU A 21 14.33 -6.59 -6.10
N MET A 22 14.56 -6.15 -4.85
CA MET A 22 13.56 -6.23 -3.79
C MET A 22 12.47 -5.17 -3.91
N VAL A 23 12.85 -3.92 -4.21
CA VAL A 23 11.97 -2.76 -4.07
C VAL A 23 11.26 -2.38 -5.37
N VAL A 24 11.95 -2.51 -6.50
CA VAL A 24 11.44 -2.09 -7.82
C VAL A 24 10.20 -2.87 -8.25
N PRO A 25 10.09 -4.21 -8.08
CA PRO A 25 8.89 -4.93 -8.47
C PRO A 25 7.64 -4.46 -7.72
N ALA A 26 7.74 -4.21 -6.42
CA ALA A 26 6.65 -3.70 -5.59
C ALA A 26 6.24 -2.28 -5.99
N LEU A 27 7.22 -1.40 -6.26
CA LEU A 27 6.95 -0.04 -6.74
C LEU A 27 6.31 0.00 -8.14
N LEU A 28 6.73 -0.90 -9.04
CA LEU A 28 6.17 -0.96 -10.40
C LEU A 28 4.74 -1.51 -10.42
N ARG A 29 4.39 -2.40 -9.50
CA ARG A 29 3.06 -3.00 -9.41
C ARG A 29 2.07 -2.13 -8.64
N ASP A 30 2.47 -1.65 -7.46
CA ASP A 30 1.56 -1.06 -6.47
C ASP A 30 1.95 0.39 -6.08
N GLY A 31 2.99 0.96 -6.69
CA GLY A 31 3.47 2.30 -6.35
C GLY A 31 3.93 2.41 -4.88
N ILE A 32 3.66 3.53 -4.23
CA ILE A 32 3.95 3.73 -2.80
C ILE A 32 3.13 2.80 -1.88
N CYS A 33 2.06 2.16 -2.37
CA CYS A 33 1.32 1.17 -1.59
C CYS A 33 2.13 -0.13 -1.38
N GLY A 34 3.22 -0.35 -2.14
CA GLY A 34 4.06 -1.55 -2.04
C GLY A 34 5.19 -1.50 -1.01
N ILE A 35 5.44 -0.33 -0.38
CA ILE A 35 6.57 -0.12 0.56
C ILE A 35 6.17 -0.11 2.04
N THR A 36 4.89 0.04 2.36
CA THR A 36 4.39 -0.13 3.72
C THR A 36 4.26 -1.62 3.99
N GLY A 37 4.98 -2.13 4.99
CA GLY A 37 4.87 -3.53 5.43
C GLY A 37 3.41 -3.89 5.64
N CYS A 38 2.93 -4.87 4.88
CA CYS A 38 1.53 -5.25 4.67
C CYS A 38 0.76 -4.34 3.69
N ALA A 39 0.81 -4.69 2.40
CA ALA A 39 -0.30 -4.47 1.47
C ALA A 39 -1.57 -5.28 1.86
N ASP A 40 -1.50 -6.05 2.96
CA ASP A 40 -2.49 -7.06 3.39
C ASP A 40 -3.35 -6.62 4.61
N GLN A 41 -3.25 -5.37 5.06
CA GLN A 41 -4.18 -4.84 6.07
C GLN A 41 -5.45 -4.38 5.36
N VAL A 42 -6.44 -5.27 5.32
CA VAL A 42 -7.78 -4.95 4.81
C VAL A 42 -8.57 -4.38 5.99
N PRO A 43 -9.07 -3.13 5.89
CA PRO A 43 -9.89 -2.57 6.95
C PRO A 43 -11.11 -3.46 7.18
N ASP A 44 -11.43 -3.80 8.44
CA ASP A 44 -12.65 -4.55 8.72
C ASP A 44 -13.86 -3.66 8.39
N ILE A 45 -14.65 -4.09 7.42
CA ILE A 45 -15.95 -3.51 7.11
C ILE A 45 -17.05 -4.33 7.76
N ALA A 46 -18.20 -3.70 7.96
CA ALA A 46 -19.37 -4.40 8.45
C ALA A 46 -20.66 -3.90 7.80
N VAL A 47 -21.70 -4.72 7.93
CA VAL A 47 -23.06 -4.37 7.55
C VAL A 47 -23.93 -4.41 8.80
N THR A 48 -24.78 -3.40 8.98
CA THR A 48 -25.72 -3.31 10.09
C THR A 48 -27.12 -3.07 9.58
N ARG A 49 -28.10 -3.45 10.39
CA ARG A 49 -29.51 -3.15 10.16
C ARG A 49 -29.93 -2.04 11.14
N THR A 50 -30.18 -0.84 10.62
CA THR A 50 -30.58 0.34 11.39
C THR A 50 -32.08 0.36 11.66
N SER A 51 -32.87 -0.22 10.73
CA SER A 51 -34.31 -0.44 10.88
C SER A 51 -34.73 -1.72 10.15
N PRO A 52 -35.97 -2.21 10.29
CA PRO A 52 -36.43 -3.43 9.60
C PRO A 52 -36.22 -3.41 8.07
N GLU A 53 -36.22 -2.22 7.46
CA GLU A 53 -36.11 -2.01 6.01
C GLU A 53 -34.80 -1.30 5.62
N GLU A 54 -33.92 -1.00 6.58
CA GLU A 54 -32.75 -0.16 6.36
C GLU A 54 -31.46 -0.87 6.77
N LEU A 55 -30.58 -1.04 5.78
CA LEU A 55 -29.24 -1.57 5.95
C LEU A 55 -28.22 -0.46 5.76
N ALA A 56 -27.14 -0.51 6.52
CA ALA A 56 -26.01 0.40 6.37
C ALA A 56 -24.67 -0.35 6.33
N VAL A 57 -23.75 0.15 5.53
CA VAL A 57 -22.35 -0.27 5.50
C VAL A 57 -21.57 0.58 6.48
N LEU A 58 -20.89 -0.05 7.42
CA LEU A 58 -20.03 0.59 8.40
C LEU A 58 -18.58 0.50 7.95
N VAL A 59 -17.91 1.65 7.95
CA VAL A 59 -16.49 1.76 7.65
C VAL A 59 -15.76 2.29 8.89
N PRO A 60 -14.59 1.76 9.25
CA PRO A 60 -13.82 2.29 10.37
C PRO A 60 -13.43 3.76 10.14
N PRO A 61 -13.56 4.64 11.14
CA PRO A 61 -13.26 6.07 10.98
C PRO A 61 -11.79 6.33 10.61
N ALA A 62 -10.89 5.44 11.03
CA ALA A 62 -9.46 5.52 10.70
C ALA A 62 -9.16 5.35 9.20
N THR A 63 -10.03 4.69 8.44
CA THR A 63 -9.83 4.37 7.01
C THR A 63 -10.95 4.94 6.12
N ALA A 64 -11.93 5.62 6.72
CA ALA A 64 -13.05 6.25 6.04
C ALA A 64 -12.61 7.24 4.95
N ALA A 65 -11.54 8.00 5.20
CA ALA A 65 -10.98 8.96 4.25
C ALA A 65 -10.44 8.29 2.98
N ASP A 66 -9.98 7.04 3.08
CA ASP A 66 -9.36 6.31 1.97
C ASP A 66 -10.37 5.58 1.09
N VAL A 67 -11.65 5.55 1.47
CA VAL A 67 -12.72 4.91 0.68
C VAL A 67 -12.88 5.62 -0.66
N SER A 68 -12.73 4.91 -1.76
CA SER A 68 -12.95 5.43 -3.12
C SER A 68 -14.30 5.01 -3.71
N SER A 69 -14.79 3.81 -3.38
CA SER A 69 -16.10 3.35 -3.84
C SER A 69 -16.68 2.30 -2.91
N ILE A 70 -18.01 2.24 -2.82
CA ILE A 70 -18.74 1.15 -2.17
C ILE A 70 -19.64 0.51 -3.22
N ARG A 71 -19.63 -0.83 -3.25
CA ARG A 71 -20.40 -1.64 -4.18
C ARG A 71 -21.18 -2.68 -3.41
N LEU A 72 -22.36 -3.00 -3.90
CA LEU A 72 -23.16 -4.09 -3.40
C LEU A 72 -23.55 -4.99 -4.57
N LEU A 73 -23.21 -6.26 -4.46
CA LEU A 73 -23.38 -7.27 -5.50
C LEU A 73 -24.34 -8.36 -5.02
N GLN A 74 -25.35 -8.69 -5.82
CA GLN A 74 -26.23 -9.83 -5.57
C GLN A 74 -25.72 -11.09 -6.29
N GLY A 75 -25.48 -12.17 -5.55
CA GLY A 75 -25.08 -13.44 -6.12
C GLY A 75 -26.28 -14.31 -6.52
N GLY A 76 -26.56 -14.49 -7.80
CA GLY A 76 -27.64 -15.35 -8.29
C GLY A 76 -27.73 -15.43 -9.82
N ASN A 77 -28.42 -16.46 -10.34
CA ASN A 77 -28.48 -16.84 -11.76
C ASN A 77 -29.12 -15.82 -12.74
N SER A 78 -29.55 -14.65 -12.27
CA SER A 78 -30.36 -13.71 -13.06
C SER A 78 -29.77 -12.30 -13.05
N GLY A 79 -28.61 -12.11 -13.69
CA GLY A 79 -27.93 -10.81 -13.80
C GLY A 79 -27.38 -10.35 -12.44
N SER A 80 -26.09 -10.01 -12.39
CA SER A 80 -25.51 -9.42 -11.18
C SER A 80 -26.17 -8.08 -10.93
N GLN A 81 -27.03 -7.99 -9.91
CA GLN A 81 -27.52 -6.69 -9.46
C GLN A 81 -26.39 -5.96 -8.75
N GLU A 82 -26.22 -4.68 -9.08
CA GLU A 82 -25.11 -3.88 -8.60
C GLU A 82 -25.63 -2.50 -8.18
N TRP A 83 -25.31 -2.10 -6.95
CA TRP A 83 -25.39 -0.70 -6.50
C TRP A 83 -23.96 -0.20 -6.29
N VAL A 84 -23.65 1.00 -6.79
CA VAL A 84 -22.31 1.61 -6.70
C VAL A 84 -22.40 3.07 -6.32
N VAL A 85 -21.65 3.45 -5.29
CA VAL A 85 -21.35 4.84 -4.96
C VAL A 85 -19.85 5.10 -5.04
N GLU A 86 -19.47 6.24 -5.59
CA GLU A 86 -18.07 6.64 -5.81
C GLU A 86 -17.79 7.96 -5.13
N ARG A 87 -16.62 8.08 -4.49
CA ARG A 87 -16.19 9.32 -3.85
C ARG A 87 -15.89 10.37 -4.92
N VAL A 88 -16.47 11.55 -4.76
CA VAL A 88 -16.25 12.74 -5.63
C VAL A 88 -15.66 13.93 -4.87
N GLY A 89 -15.66 13.88 -3.54
CA GLY A 89 -15.13 14.95 -2.70
C GLY A 89 -14.72 14.47 -1.31
N PRO A 90 -14.09 15.37 -0.53
CA PRO A 90 -13.76 15.09 0.86
C PRO A 90 -15.05 14.95 1.68
N SER A 91 -15.17 13.85 2.42
CA SER A 91 -16.23 13.66 3.41
C SER A 91 -15.81 12.68 4.49
N GLN A 92 -16.35 12.88 5.69
CA GLN A 92 -16.30 11.86 6.73
C GLN A 92 -17.36 10.81 6.42
N LEU A 93 -16.98 9.54 6.53
CA LEU A 93 -17.83 8.41 6.20
C LEU A 93 -17.91 7.51 7.44
N ASP A 94 -19.05 7.53 8.12
CA ASP A 94 -19.26 6.72 9.32
C ASP A 94 -20.13 5.48 9.00
N ALA A 95 -21.35 5.74 8.52
CA ALA A 95 -22.30 4.73 8.08
C ALA A 95 -22.91 5.16 6.75
N VAL A 96 -22.99 4.23 5.81
CA VAL A 96 -23.59 4.47 4.49
C VAL A 96 -24.84 3.63 4.36
N VAL A 97 -25.99 4.28 4.38
CA VAL A 97 -27.26 3.62 4.13
C VAL A 97 -27.27 3.07 2.70
N VAL A 98 -27.54 1.77 2.57
CA VAL A 98 -27.58 1.07 1.29
C VAL A 98 -28.67 1.67 0.41
N GLY A 99 -28.33 1.98 -0.84
CA GLY A 99 -29.25 2.64 -1.78
C GLY A 99 -29.32 4.17 -1.64
N SER A 100 -28.69 4.76 -0.62
CA SER A 100 -28.58 6.22 -0.48
C SER A 100 -27.32 6.78 -1.16
N GLN A 101 -27.27 8.09 -1.38
CA GLN A 101 -26.05 8.79 -1.78
C GLN A 101 -25.47 9.53 -0.56
N PRO A 102 -24.34 9.08 0.02
CA PRO A 102 -23.71 9.78 1.14
C PRO A 102 -23.02 11.07 0.67
N ASP A 103 -22.81 12.00 1.59
CA ASP A 103 -22.11 13.26 1.30
C ASP A 103 -20.69 13.01 0.77
N GLY A 104 -20.30 13.78 -0.24
CA GLY A 104 -19.00 13.61 -0.91
C GLY A 104 -18.91 12.39 -1.84
N PHE A 105 -20.02 11.68 -2.06
CA PHE A 105 -20.13 10.60 -3.04
C PHE A 105 -21.19 10.91 -4.10
N ARG A 106 -21.06 10.24 -5.25
CA ARG A 106 -22.08 10.16 -6.29
C ARG A 106 -22.56 8.73 -6.44
N THR A 107 -23.85 8.53 -6.68
CA THR A 107 -24.37 7.22 -7.08
C THR A 107 -24.05 6.98 -8.56
N ALA A 108 -23.14 6.04 -8.82
CA ALA A 108 -22.78 5.63 -10.18
C ALA A 108 -23.78 4.61 -10.75
N THR A 109 -24.23 3.67 -9.90
CA THR A 109 -25.28 2.69 -10.24
C THR A 109 -26.32 2.69 -9.11
N PRO A 110 -27.59 3.05 -9.38
CA PRO A 110 -28.62 3.07 -8.35
C PRO A 110 -29.04 1.66 -7.95
N LEU A 111 -29.49 1.52 -6.71
CA LEU A 111 -30.09 0.28 -6.23
C LEU A 111 -31.49 0.15 -6.83
N VAL A 112 -31.76 -0.97 -7.51
CA VAL A 112 -33.01 -1.18 -8.26
C VAL A 112 -34.00 -2.07 -7.49
N VAL A 113 -33.50 -2.93 -6.59
CA VAL A 113 -34.30 -3.89 -5.83
C VAL A 113 -33.95 -3.76 -4.35
N PRO A 114 -34.93 -3.87 -3.43
CA PRO A 114 -34.65 -3.85 -2.00
C PRO A 114 -33.78 -5.04 -1.59
N VAL A 115 -32.98 -4.82 -0.54
CA VAL A 115 -31.94 -5.75 -0.08
C VAL A 115 -32.48 -6.56 1.09
N ASP A 116 -33.53 -7.33 0.84
CA ASP A 116 -34.30 -8.03 1.89
C ASP A 116 -33.94 -9.50 2.03
N GLU A 117 -33.56 -10.14 0.91
CA GLU A 117 -33.30 -11.58 0.84
C GLU A 117 -32.12 -11.92 -0.09
N GLY A 118 -31.56 -13.12 0.10
CA GLY A 118 -30.53 -13.70 -0.74
C GLY A 118 -29.10 -13.41 -0.29
N PRO A 119 -28.09 -14.04 -0.93
CA PRO A 119 -26.70 -13.76 -0.64
C PRO A 119 -26.28 -12.46 -1.34
N TRP A 120 -25.75 -11.55 -0.53
CA TRP A 120 -25.19 -10.29 -0.98
C TRP A 120 -23.72 -10.21 -0.61
N VAL A 121 -22.95 -9.46 -1.39
CA VAL A 121 -21.56 -9.13 -1.10
C VAL A 121 -21.44 -7.62 -1.13
N VAL A 122 -21.02 -7.02 -0.02
CA VAL A 122 -20.57 -5.62 -0.02
C VAL A 122 -19.07 -5.59 -0.33
N GLU A 123 -18.65 -4.72 -1.23
CA GLU A 123 -17.26 -4.42 -1.50
C GLU A 123 -16.98 -2.95 -1.23
N VAL A 124 -16.00 -2.67 -0.39
CA VAL A 124 -15.51 -1.32 -0.12
C VAL A 124 -14.10 -1.22 -0.66
N ARG A 125 -13.92 -0.34 -1.64
CA ARG A 125 -12.63 -0.06 -2.25
C ARG A 125 -11.97 1.09 -1.50
N PHE A 126 -10.77 0.84 -1.01
CA PHE A 126 -9.87 1.84 -0.45
C PHE A 126 -8.82 2.24 -1.48
N ALA A 127 -8.00 3.24 -1.17
CA ALA A 127 -6.94 3.71 -2.08
C ALA A 127 -5.99 2.60 -2.54
N CYS A 128 -5.57 1.71 -1.62
CA CYS A 128 -4.58 0.66 -1.90
C CYS A 128 -5.13 -0.78 -1.77
N THR A 129 -6.40 -0.98 -1.38
CA THR A 129 -6.95 -2.32 -1.13
C THR A 129 -8.48 -2.37 -1.29
N THR A 130 -9.06 -3.57 -1.30
CA THR A 130 -10.51 -3.78 -1.33
C THR A 130 -10.91 -4.72 -0.20
N ALA A 131 -11.89 -4.34 0.59
CA ALA A 131 -12.55 -5.22 1.55
C ALA A 131 -13.84 -5.75 0.93
N SER A 132 -14.09 -7.06 1.03
CA SER A 132 -15.36 -7.66 0.64
C SER A 132 -15.96 -8.39 1.84
N LEU A 133 -17.28 -8.37 2.00
CA LEU A 133 -17.98 -9.06 3.06
C LEU A 133 -19.27 -9.71 2.52
N PRO A 134 -19.35 -11.05 2.48
CA PRO A 134 -20.60 -11.73 2.18
C PRO A 134 -21.55 -11.67 3.38
N PHE A 135 -22.82 -11.43 3.10
CA PHE A 135 -23.87 -11.39 4.11
C PHE A 135 -25.23 -11.81 3.53
N ALA A 136 -26.15 -12.14 4.43
CA ALA A 136 -27.54 -12.37 4.12
C ALA A 136 -28.34 -11.37 4.96
N PRO A 137 -29.13 -10.45 4.38
CA PRO A 137 -29.90 -9.44 5.11
C PRO A 137 -30.74 -10.04 6.24
N GLN A 138 -31.40 -11.15 5.97
CA GLN A 138 -32.26 -11.87 6.90
C GLN A 138 -31.53 -12.51 8.09
N SER A 139 -30.19 -12.57 8.08
CA SER A 139 -29.39 -13.06 9.20
C SER A 139 -28.87 -11.94 10.11
N ILE A 140 -29.35 -10.71 9.95
CA ILE A 140 -28.91 -9.54 10.71
C ILE A 140 -30.16 -8.92 11.37
N ASP A 141 -30.24 -8.99 12.70
CA ASP A 141 -31.31 -8.33 13.43
C ASP A 141 -31.06 -6.82 13.56
N VAL A 142 -32.12 -6.05 13.80
CA VAL A 142 -32.02 -4.62 14.06
C VAL A 142 -31.10 -4.37 15.26
N GLY A 143 -30.11 -3.49 15.10
CA GLY A 143 -29.11 -3.19 16.12
C GLY A 143 -27.94 -4.19 16.18
N GLN A 144 -27.90 -5.21 15.32
CA GLN A 144 -26.73 -6.06 15.14
C GLN A 144 -25.83 -5.57 14.01
N VAL A 145 -24.56 -5.95 14.10
CA VAL A 145 -23.52 -5.70 13.12
C VAL A 145 -22.94 -7.04 12.68
N ARG A 146 -22.95 -7.27 11.37
CA ARG A 146 -22.29 -8.39 10.71
C ARG A 146 -20.92 -7.94 10.22
N SER A 147 -19.87 -8.56 10.74
CA SER A 147 -18.52 -8.47 10.21
C SER A 147 -18.00 -9.87 9.87
N TRP A 148 -16.78 -9.95 9.36
CA TRP A 148 -16.09 -11.23 9.20
C TRP A 148 -15.85 -11.98 10.51
N GLN A 149 -15.79 -11.28 11.64
CA GLN A 149 -15.55 -11.89 12.95
C GLN A 149 -16.82 -12.57 13.49
N GLY A 150 -17.99 -12.30 12.90
CA GLY A 150 -19.27 -12.78 13.39
C GLY A 150 -20.35 -11.71 13.36
N VAL A 151 -21.48 -12.04 13.97
CA VAL A 151 -22.53 -11.07 14.28
C VAL A 151 -22.34 -10.60 15.72
N THR A 152 -22.41 -9.30 15.97
CA THR A 152 -22.20 -8.68 17.29
C THR A 152 -23.18 -7.52 17.48
N GLU A 153 -23.44 -7.10 18.72
CA GLU A 153 -24.28 -5.95 19.00
C GLU A 153 -23.63 -4.63 18.55
N GLY A 154 -24.43 -3.73 17.96
CA GLY A 154 -23.93 -2.61 17.16
C GLY A 154 -23.22 -1.50 17.92
N GLY A 155 -23.39 -1.40 19.23
CA GLY A 155 -22.67 -0.41 20.06
C GLY A 155 -21.16 -0.64 20.14
N SER A 156 -20.66 -1.79 19.68
CA SER A 156 -19.27 -2.22 19.88
C SER A 156 -18.39 -2.18 18.62
N PHE A 157 -18.98 -2.04 17.42
CA PHE A 157 -18.21 -2.20 16.18
C PHE A 157 -17.19 -1.07 15.97
N SER A 158 -17.56 0.20 16.15
CA SER A 158 -16.63 1.33 15.95
C SER A 158 -15.45 1.33 16.93
N GLN A 159 -15.62 0.73 18.13
CA GLN A 159 -14.56 0.61 19.13
C GLN A 159 -13.69 -0.64 18.94
N LEU A 160 -14.22 -1.67 18.28
CA LEU A 160 -13.55 -2.96 18.06
C LEU A 160 -13.08 -3.19 16.62
N ALA A 161 -13.46 -2.31 15.68
CA ALA A 161 -13.05 -2.37 14.29
C ALA A 161 -11.53 -2.26 14.20
N ARG A 162 -10.89 -3.40 13.92
CA ARG A 162 -9.45 -3.51 13.73
C ARG A 162 -9.15 -3.48 12.23
N THR A 163 -7.96 -3.01 11.88
CA THR A 163 -7.33 -3.43 10.63
C THR A 163 -6.98 -4.91 10.81
N SER A 164 -7.69 -5.80 10.14
CA SER A 164 -7.35 -7.22 10.17
C SER A 164 -6.35 -7.52 9.06
N GLU A 165 -5.33 -8.32 9.38
CA GLU A 165 -4.44 -8.87 8.36
C GLU A 165 -5.23 -9.92 7.59
N ARG A 166 -5.71 -9.56 6.40
CA ARG A 166 -6.30 -10.52 5.45
C ARG A 166 -5.48 -10.46 4.19
N CYS A 167 -4.62 -11.47 4.03
CA CYS A 167 -3.79 -11.61 2.85
C CYS A 167 -4.66 -11.97 1.64
N ALA A 168 -5.07 -10.96 0.89
CA ALA A 168 -5.55 -11.14 -0.46
C ALA A 168 -4.39 -10.84 -1.41
N VAL A 169 -3.65 -11.91 -1.75
CA VAL A 169 -3.00 -12.21 -3.04
C VAL A 169 -1.72 -13.00 -2.77
N GLU A 170 -1.67 -14.24 -3.27
CA GLU A 170 -0.41 -14.97 -3.38
C GLU A 170 0.58 -14.14 -4.21
N ARG A 171 1.69 -13.68 -3.60
CA ARG A 171 2.85 -13.19 -4.37
C ARG A 171 3.14 -14.21 -5.47
N SER A 172 3.21 -13.74 -6.71
CA SER A 172 3.49 -14.62 -7.85
C SER A 172 4.83 -15.32 -7.60
N SER A 173 4.98 -16.55 -8.11
CA SER A 173 6.21 -17.33 -7.94
C SER A 173 7.45 -16.57 -8.44
N ALA A 174 7.32 -15.78 -9.50
CA ALA A 174 8.37 -14.92 -10.05
C ALA A 174 8.82 -13.81 -9.07
N GLU A 175 7.87 -13.19 -8.36
CA GLU A 175 8.14 -12.12 -7.40
C GLU A 175 8.83 -12.66 -6.13
N ARG A 176 8.48 -13.87 -5.69
CA ARG A 176 9.20 -14.56 -4.62
C ARG A 176 10.65 -14.85 -5.03
N VAL A 177 10.88 -15.30 -6.26
CA VAL A 177 12.22 -15.57 -6.78
C VAL A 177 13.05 -14.30 -6.86
N LEU A 178 12.47 -13.18 -7.30
CA LEU A 178 13.16 -11.88 -7.33
C LEU A 178 13.48 -11.36 -5.93
N PHE A 179 12.57 -11.51 -4.97
CA PHE A 179 12.79 -11.11 -3.59
C PHE A 179 13.90 -11.92 -2.92
N PHE A 180 13.85 -13.27 -3.00
CA PHE A 180 14.90 -14.12 -2.43
C PHE A 180 16.24 -13.98 -3.16
N GLY A 181 16.20 -13.79 -4.49
CA GLY A 181 17.38 -13.48 -5.29
C GLY A 181 18.02 -12.16 -4.88
N GLY A 182 17.20 -11.12 -4.71
CA GLY A 182 17.62 -9.80 -4.22
C GLY A 182 18.20 -9.85 -2.81
N ALA A 183 17.56 -10.59 -1.89
CA ALA A 183 18.04 -10.80 -0.53
C ALA A 183 19.45 -11.41 -0.52
N THR A 184 19.64 -12.45 -1.32
CA THR A 184 20.91 -13.18 -1.40
C THR A 184 22.01 -12.29 -1.98
N LEU A 185 21.71 -11.55 -3.04
CA LEU A 185 22.65 -10.63 -3.68
C LEU A 185 23.04 -9.47 -2.74
N ALA A 186 22.08 -8.90 -2.01
CA ALA A 186 22.33 -7.84 -1.04
C ALA A 186 23.19 -8.33 0.12
N THR A 187 22.92 -9.53 0.64
CA THR A 187 23.72 -10.15 1.71
C THR A 187 25.15 -10.40 1.23
N PHE A 188 25.32 -10.91 0.01
CA PHE A 188 26.64 -11.14 -0.59
C PHE A 188 27.43 -9.83 -0.77
N GLY A 189 26.77 -8.77 -1.27
CA GLY A 189 27.35 -7.43 -1.39
C GLY A 189 27.78 -6.85 -0.04
N ALA A 190 26.94 -6.99 0.99
CA ALA A 190 27.26 -6.53 2.34
C ALA A 190 28.47 -7.27 2.95
N VAL A 191 28.50 -8.60 2.86
CA VAL A 191 29.61 -9.42 3.37
C VAL A 191 30.93 -9.09 2.65
N LEU A 192 30.90 -8.95 1.32
CA LEU A 192 32.08 -8.52 0.55
C LEU A 192 32.55 -7.12 0.93
N GLY A 193 31.62 -6.17 1.14
CA GLY A 193 31.94 -4.83 1.61
C GLY A 193 32.65 -4.84 2.97
N ILE A 194 32.16 -5.65 3.92
CA ILE A 194 32.78 -5.83 5.23
C ILE A 194 34.18 -6.44 5.10
N VAL A 195 34.35 -7.49 4.31
CA VAL A 195 35.66 -8.15 4.10
C VAL A 195 36.66 -7.17 3.47
N VAL A 196 36.25 -6.35 2.51
CA VAL A 196 37.11 -5.34 1.90
C VAL A 196 37.48 -4.25 2.92
N ALA A 197 36.54 -3.83 3.77
CA ALA A 197 36.81 -2.85 4.83
C ALA A 197 37.83 -3.38 5.85
N LEU A 198 37.71 -4.65 6.26
CA LEU A 198 38.63 -5.31 7.19
C LEU A 198 40.01 -5.60 6.58
N ARG A 199 40.11 -5.74 5.25
CA ARG A 199 41.38 -5.94 4.53
C ARG A 199 42.07 -4.62 4.14
N ARG A 200 41.46 -3.47 4.41
CA ARG A 200 42.16 -2.19 4.24
C ARG A 200 43.21 -2.09 5.36
N PRO A 201 44.49 -1.84 5.04
CA PRO A 201 45.47 -1.53 6.07
C PRO A 201 44.98 -0.30 6.86
N PRO A 202 45.28 -0.21 8.17
CA PRO A 202 44.99 0.99 8.94
C PRO A 202 45.59 2.18 8.18
N ARG A 203 44.78 3.21 7.94
CA ARG A 203 45.30 4.47 7.42
C ARG A 203 46.24 5.00 8.49
N ASP A 204 47.49 5.25 8.14
CA ASP A 204 48.33 6.14 8.95
C ASP A 204 47.58 7.47 9.07
N PRO A 205 47.51 8.07 10.27
CA PRO A 205 46.78 9.32 10.50
C PRO A 205 47.41 10.55 9.81
N GLU A 206 48.38 10.37 8.91
CA GLU A 206 49.23 11.42 8.36
C GLU A 206 49.30 11.40 6.82
N ASP A 207 48.18 11.12 6.17
CA ASP A 207 48.01 11.39 4.74
C ASP A 207 46.74 12.24 4.52
N PRO A 208 46.85 13.58 4.53
CA PRO A 208 45.74 14.45 4.19
C PRO A 208 45.39 14.22 2.72
N GLY A 209 44.30 13.47 2.53
CA GLY A 209 43.95 12.87 1.26
C GLY A 209 43.76 13.80 0.06
N ASP A 210 43.60 13.13 -1.07
CA ASP A 210 43.22 13.54 -2.43
C ASP A 210 41.92 14.40 -2.54
N TRP A 211 41.64 15.30 -1.60
CA TRP A 211 40.56 16.29 -1.70
C TRP A 211 41.08 17.69 -2.05
N ALA A 212 42.40 17.90 -2.12
CA ALA A 212 42.95 19.10 -2.71
C ALA A 212 42.83 19.00 -4.24
N PRO A 213 42.07 19.90 -4.91
CA PRO A 213 42.10 19.95 -6.36
C PRO A 213 43.54 20.22 -6.81
N THR A 214 44.02 19.49 -7.82
CA THR A 214 45.37 19.72 -8.35
C THR A 214 45.48 21.16 -8.87
N ALA A 215 46.68 21.75 -8.86
CA ALA A 215 46.90 23.12 -9.35
C ALA A 215 46.38 23.32 -10.80
N GLU A 216 46.33 22.25 -11.59
CA GLU A 216 45.72 22.23 -12.93
C GLU A 216 44.18 22.40 -12.90
N GLN A 217 43.49 21.84 -11.90
CA GLN A 217 42.04 21.97 -11.73
C GLN A 217 41.64 23.38 -11.26
N VAL A 218 42.49 24.04 -10.45
CA VAL A 218 42.29 25.43 -10.01
C VAL A 218 42.53 26.42 -11.16
N ALA A 219 43.52 26.15 -12.02
CA ALA A 219 43.78 26.98 -13.19
C ALA A 219 42.66 26.90 -14.25
N ALA A 220 41.98 25.75 -14.37
CA ALA A 220 40.85 25.56 -15.27
C ALA A 220 39.54 26.25 -14.78
N GLN A 221 39.38 26.47 -13.48
CA GLN A 221 38.22 27.18 -12.92
C GLN A 221 38.39 28.72 -12.94
N GLY A 222 39.62 29.23 -12.90
CA GLY A 222 39.90 30.67 -12.92
C GLY A 222 39.65 31.40 -14.25
N THR A 223 39.62 30.68 -15.38
CA THR A 223 39.40 31.27 -16.72
C THR A 223 37.94 31.27 -17.18
N ALA A 224 37.07 30.47 -16.55
CA ALA A 224 35.65 30.39 -16.92
C ALA A 224 34.74 31.40 -16.16
N GLN A 225 35.24 32.05 -15.11
CA GLN A 225 34.44 32.90 -14.21
C GLN A 225 34.78 34.41 -14.33
N GLY A 226 35.20 34.84 -15.52
CA GLY A 226 35.70 36.19 -15.77
C GLY A 226 35.22 36.84 -17.06
N MET A 227 34.00 36.57 -17.55
CA MET A 227 33.37 37.37 -18.61
C MET A 227 31.85 37.16 -18.58
N GLY A 228 31.10 38.16 -18.09
CA GLY A 228 29.64 38.18 -18.24
C GLY A 228 28.85 38.79 -17.08
N LYS A 229 29.16 40.02 -16.64
CA LYS A 229 28.19 40.94 -16.02
C LYS A 229 28.75 42.36 -15.98
N GLY A 230 28.12 43.25 -16.73
CA GLY A 230 28.39 44.69 -16.69
C GLY A 230 27.80 45.38 -17.90
N SER A 231 26.86 46.28 -17.64
CA SER A 231 26.13 47.20 -18.54
C SER A 231 26.90 47.76 -19.73
#